data_AF-A0A388SWU0-F1
#
_entry.id   AF-A0A388SWU0-F1
#
_cell.length_a   1.000
_cell.length_b   1.000
_cell.length_c   1.000
_cell.angle_alpha   90.00
_cell.angle_beta   90.00
_cell.angle_gamma   90.00
#
_symmetry.space_group_name_H-M   'P 1'
#
loop_
_entity.id
_entity.type
_entity.pdbx_description
1 polymer ?
#
loop_
_entity_poly.entity_id
_entity_poly.type
_entity_poly.pdbx_seq_one_letter_code
_entity_poly.pdbx_strand_id
1 'polypeptide(L)'
;MTASSASVAPGAESGASGVTSGDVTGLWASYQVTALNVRDFPSYGSPAWLALRSNDPRRAAAIIAAAEQWRRHEERERWLDDLLDNDPERWFSAVTAEANQYARRICADLARRPDQVELRRKRQLSPPRKVVATSGWPPVAIPGRPGWYRHCGPNGEQIDLPTNEPQTGQETPA
;
A
#
# COMPACT_ATOMS: atom_id res chain seq x y z
N MET A 1 -21.88 2.79 0.41
CA MET A 1 -20.46 2.76 0.01
C MET A 1 -19.75 1.76 0.93
N THR A 2 -19.78 0.48 0.56
CA THR A 2 -19.20 -0.63 1.34
C THR A 2 -17.80 -0.92 0.81
N ALA A 3 -16.77 -0.67 1.62
CA ALA A 3 -15.39 -1.01 1.29
C ALA A 3 -15.24 -2.54 1.27
N SER A 4 -14.92 -3.06 0.09
CA SER A 4 -14.61 -4.47 -0.14
C SER A 4 -13.15 -4.70 0.23
N SER A 5 -12.91 -5.34 1.38
CA SER A 5 -11.59 -5.78 1.78
C SER A 5 -11.21 -7.01 0.95
N ALA A 6 -10.31 -6.82 -0.02
CA ALA A 6 -9.67 -7.92 -0.73
C ALA A 6 -8.74 -8.65 0.25
N SER A 7 -9.17 -9.83 0.69
CA SER A 7 -8.35 -10.80 1.42
C SER A 7 -7.34 -11.38 0.43
N VAL A 8 -6.07 -11.00 0.58
CA VAL A 8 -4.95 -11.61 -0.15
C VAL A 8 -4.70 -12.99 0.50
N ALA A 9 -4.98 -14.05 -0.25
CA ALA A 9 -4.69 -15.41 0.16
C ALA A 9 -3.16 -15.62 0.27
N PRO A 10 -2.65 -16.23 1.36
CA PRO A 10 -1.28 -16.73 1.40
C PRO A 10 -1.28 -18.12 0.75
N GLY A 11 -1.00 -18.19 -0.55
CA GLY A 11 -1.12 -19.45 -1.25
C GLY A 11 -0.63 -19.39 -2.69
N ALA A 12 0.67 -19.16 -2.87
CA ALA A 12 1.44 -19.59 -4.04
C ALA A 12 2.91 -19.23 -3.82
N GLU A 13 3.58 -19.91 -2.90
CA GLU A 13 5.04 -20.05 -3.03
C GLU A 13 5.30 -20.92 -4.25
N SER A 14 5.51 -20.22 -5.37
CA SER A 14 5.95 -20.77 -6.64
C SER A 14 7.18 -21.65 -6.38
N GLY A 15 7.03 -22.96 -6.59
CA GLY A 15 8.07 -23.96 -6.41
C GLY A 15 9.32 -23.62 -7.23
N ALA A 16 10.31 -23.01 -6.59
CA ALA A 16 11.68 -23.13 -7.04
C ALA A 16 12.12 -24.56 -6.69
N SER A 17 12.24 -25.37 -7.73
CA SER A 17 12.76 -26.74 -7.69
C SER A 17 14.20 -26.74 -7.14
N GLY A 18 14.32 -26.70 -5.81
CA GLY A 18 15.59 -26.63 -5.07
C GLY A 18 16.22 -27.97 -4.75
N VAL A 19 15.77 -29.05 -5.41
CA VAL A 19 16.36 -30.38 -5.21
C VAL A 19 17.62 -30.47 -6.08
N THR A 20 18.78 -30.24 -5.48
CA THR A 20 20.07 -30.50 -6.12
C THR A 20 20.29 -32.01 -6.22
N SER A 21 21.08 -32.48 -7.18
CA SER A 21 21.35 -33.91 -7.38
C SER A 21 22.00 -34.61 -6.17
N GLY A 22 22.44 -33.84 -5.15
CA GLY A 22 22.94 -34.35 -3.87
C GLY A 22 21.88 -34.50 -2.77
N ASP A 23 20.68 -33.94 -2.92
CA ASP A 23 19.59 -34.03 -1.92
C ASP A 23 18.75 -35.30 -2.13
N VAL A 24 19.33 -36.44 -1.76
CA VAL A 24 18.69 -37.77 -1.89
C VAL A 24 17.36 -37.83 -1.13
N THR A 25 17.26 -37.16 0.02
CA THR A 25 16.05 -37.14 0.85
C THR A 25 14.93 -36.33 0.18
N GLY A 26 15.27 -35.14 -0.35
CA GLY A 26 14.33 -34.33 -1.12
C GLY A 26 13.86 -35.04 -2.41
N LEU A 27 14.76 -35.75 -3.09
CA LEU A 27 14.41 -36.59 -4.26
C LEU A 27 13.46 -37.73 -3.87
N TRP A 28 13.72 -38.41 -2.76
CA TRP A 28 12.83 -39.47 -2.25
C TRP A 28 11.44 -38.92 -1.93
N ALA A 29 11.34 -37.79 -1.21
CA ALA A 29 10.06 -37.18 -0.86
C ALA A 29 9.27 -36.77 -2.13
N SER A 30 9.96 -36.15 -3.10
CA SER A 30 9.38 -35.79 -4.39
C SER A 30 8.87 -37.01 -5.18
N TYR A 31 9.66 -38.09 -5.20
CA TYR A 31 9.27 -39.35 -5.81
C TYR A 31 8.02 -39.95 -5.16
N GLN A 32 7.95 -39.97 -3.82
CA GLN A 32 6.77 -40.50 -3.10
C GLN A 32 5.50 -39.70 -3.42
N VAL A 33 5.57 -38.37 -3.40
CA VAL A 33 4.42 -37.52 -3.76
C VAL A 33 4.00 -37.76 -5.21
N THR A 34 4.97 -37.90 -6.12
CA THR A 34 4.70 -38.20 -7.54
C THR A 34 4.06 -39.58 -7.71
N ALA A 35 4.52 -40.60 -6.98
CA ALA A 35 3.99 -41.96 -7.02
C ALA A 35 2.53 -42.05 -6.55
N LEU A 36 2.11 -41.15 -5.65
CA LEU A 36 0.70 -41.02 -5.24
C LEU A 36 -0.21 -40.48 -6.35
N ASN A 37 0.36 -39.97 -7.45
CA ASN A 37 -0.35 -39.40 -8.60
C ASN A 37 -1.36 -38.30 -8.22
N VAL A 38 -0.97 -37.46 -7.26
CA VAL A 38 -1.75 -36.31 -6.81
C VAL A 38 -1.05 -35.04 -7.29
N ARG A 39 -1.77 -34.20 -8.04
CA ARG A 39 -1.25 -32.90 -8.49
C ARG A 39 -1.39 -31.81 -7.44
N ASP A 40 -2.54 -31.78 -6.78
CA ASP A 40 -2.88 -30.77 -5.78
C ASP A 40 -3.37 -31.45 -4.51
N PHE A 41 -2.83 -31.01 -3.37
CA PHE A 41 -3.23 -31.45 -2.05
C PHE A 41 -3.23 -30.26 -1.07
N PRO A 42 -4.14 -30.25 -0.07
CA PRO A 42 -4.18 -29.19 0.92
C PRO A 42 -2.98 -29.27 1.87
N SER A 43 -2.61 -28.15 2.48
CA SER A 43 -1.57 -28.12 3.51
C SER A 43 -1.94 -29.02 4.70
N TYR A 44 -0.96 -29.72 5.26
CA TYR A 44 -1.14 -30.59 6.43
C TYR A 44 -1.75 -29.81 7.60
N GLY A 45 -2.73 -30.41 8.27
CA GLY A 45 -3.43 -29.80 9.41
C GLY A 45 -4.44 -28.69 9.04
N SER A 46 -4.53 -28.28 7.77
CA SER A 46 -5.55 -27.33 7.34
C SER A 46 -6.98 -27.90 7.44
N PRO A 47 -8.03 -27.06 7.51
CA PRO A 47 -9.41 -27.53 7.50
C PRO A 47 -9.75 -28.41 6.28
N ALA A 48 -9.20 -28.06 5.10
CA ALA A 48 -9.37 -28.85 3.87
C ALA A 48 -8.70 -30.23 3.97
N TRP A 49 -7.57 -30.35 4.67
CA TRP A 49 -6.91 -31.62 4.94
C TRP A 49 -7.69 -32.48 5.95
N LEU A 50 -8.26 -31.86 6.99
CA LEU A 50 -9.08 -32.55 7.99
C LEU A 50 -10.37 -33.13 7.39
N ALA A 51 -10.92 -32.48 6.36
CA ALA A 51 -12.09 -32.96 5.62
C ALA A 51 -11.80 -34.16 4.70
N LEU A 52 -10.54 -34.48 4.43
CA LEU A 52 -10.17 -35.63 3.61
C LEU A 52 -10.46 -36.94 4.35
N ARG A 53 -10.89 -37.96 3.60
CA ARG A 53 -11.06 -39.32 4.12
C ARG A 53 -9.70 -39.91 4.52
N SER A 54 -9.72 -40.87 5.44
CA SER A 54 -8.50 -41.55 5.91
C SER A 54 -7.70 -42.22 4.80
N ASN A 55 -8.38 -42.75 3.77
CA ASN A 55 -7.75 -43.46 2.65
C ASN A 55 -7.47 -42.56 1.43
N ASP A 56 -7.64 -41.24 1.55
CA ASP A 56 -7.37 -40.32 0.45
C ASP A 56 -5.85 -40.13 0.26
N PRO A 57 -5.27 -40.41 -0.92
CA PRO A 57 -3.83 -40.25 -1.16
C PRO A 57 -3.34 -38.80 -0.98
N ARG A 58 -4.22 -37.80 -1.12
CA ARG A 58 -3.89 -36.39 -0.84
C ARG A 58 -3.46 -36.18 0.60
N ARG A 59 -3.99 -37.00 1.53
CA ARG A 59 -3.65 -36.93 2.95
C ARG A 59 -2.19 -37.32 3.19
N ALA A 60 -1.74 -38.41 2.54
CA ALA A 60 -0.36 -38.88 2.58
C ALA A 60 0.59 -37.88 1.89
N ALA A 61 0.21 -37.34 0.73
CA ALA A 61 1.00 -36.34 0.03
C ALA A 61 1.26 -35.09 0.89
N ALA A 62 0.22 -34.59 1.59
CA ALA A 62 0.33 -33.47 2.50
C ALA A 62 1.26 -33.74 3.70
N ILE A 63 1.21 -34.95 4.27
CA ILE A 63 2.10 -35.35 5.37
C ILE A 63 3.56 -35.37 4.91
N ILE A 64 3.84 -35.98 3.75
CA ILE A 64 5.20 -36.05 3.20
C ILE A 64 5.73 -34.65 2.90
N ALA A 65 4.91 -33.79 2.29
CA ALA A 65 5.27 -32.40 2.02
C ALA A 65 5.57 -31.61 3.31
N ALA A 66 4.77 -31.80 4.36
CA ALA A 66 5.00 -31.15 5.65
C ALA A 66 6.26 -31.66 6.35
N ALA A 67 6.52 -32.97 6.32
CA ALA A 67 7.75 -33.55 6.86
C ALA A 67 8.99 -33.02 6.14
N GLU A 68 8.94 -32.90 4.80
CA GLU A 68 10.03 -32.33 4.01
C GLU A 68 10.21 -30.83 4.27
N GLN A 69 9.11 -30.09 4.44
CA GLN A 69 9.17 -28.67 4.83
C GLN A 69 9.83 -28.51 6.20
N TRP A 70 9.49 -29.36 7.17
CA TRP A 70 10.12 -29.37 8.49
C TRP A 70 11.62 -29.68 8.42
N ARG A 71 12.03 -30.70 7.66
CA ARG A 71 13.44 -31.03 7.45
C ARG A 71 14.22 -29.84 6.89
N ARG A 72 13.68 -29.18 5.85
CA ARG A 72 14.29 -27.99 5.25
C ARG A 72 14.34 -26.81 6.21
N HIS A 73 13.31 -26.65 7.04
CA HIS A 73 13.30 -25.64 8.09
C HIS A 73 14.44 -25.88 9.07
N GLU A 74 14.62 -27.10 9.60
CA GLU A 74 15.75 -27.40 10.49
C GLU A 74 17.12 -27.20 9.84
N GLU A 75 17.27 -27.61 8.58
CA GLU A 75 18.51 -27.41 7.83
C GLU A 75 18.83 -25.92 7.66
N ARG A 76 17.79 -25.11 7.38
CA ARG A 76 17.91 -23.65 7.30
C ARG A 76 18.27 -23.04 8.65
N GLU A 77 17.63 -23.44 9.75
CA GLU A 77 17.95 -22.93 11.09
C GLU A 77 19.39 -23.25 11.47
N ARG A 78 19.84 -24.50 11.25
CA ARG A 78 21.25 -24.89 11.49
C ARG A 78 22.22 -24.05 10.66
N TRP A 79 21.89 -23.77 9.40
CA TRP A 79 22.70 -22.90 8.56
C TRP A 79 22.71 -21.44 9.06
N LEU A 80 21.58 -20.93 9.57
CA LEU A 80 21.52 -19.60 10.17
C LEU A 80 22.33 -19.53 11.47
N ASP A 81 22.26 -20.54 12.32
CA ASP A 81 23.08 -20.63 13.54
C ASP A 81 24.58 -20.66 13.18
N ASP A 82 24.98 -21.48 12.20
CA ASP A 82 26.35 -21.53 11.70
C ASP A 82 26.82 -20.18 11.15
N LEU A 83 25.97 -19.47 10.40
CA LEU A 83 26.29 -18.13 9.94
C LEU A 83 26.39 -17.13 11.08
N LEU A 84 25.53 -17.21 12.09
CA LEU A 84 25.58 -16.29 13.22
C LEU A 84 26.91 -16.41 13.97
N ASP A 85 27.43 -17.62 14.11
CA ASP A 85 28.69 -17.89 14.80
C ASP A 85 29.92 -17.57 13.94
N ASN A 86 29.88 -17.85 12.63
CA ASN A 86 31.06 -17.80 11.76
C ASN A 86 31.10 -16.60 10.79
N ASP A 87 29.95 -16.01 10.42
CA ASP A 87 29.84 -14.90 9.48
C ASP A 87 28.58 -14.02 9.77
N PRO A 88 28.63 -13.19 10.83
CA PRO A 88 27.48 -12.39 11.28
C PRO A 88 26.96 -11.40 10.23
N GLU A 89 27.84 -10.90 9.35
CA GLU A 89 27.45 -9.99 8.27
C GLU A 89 26.58 -10.72 7.24
N ARG A 90 26.99 -11.93 6.84
CA ARG A 90 26.20 -12.77 5.95
C ARG A 90 24.92 -13.26 6.60
N TRP A 91 24.94 -13.57 7.89
CA TRP A 91 23.73 -13.83 8.67
C TRP A 91 22.74 -12.67 8.56
N PHE A 92 23.19 -11.44 8.86
CA PHE A 92 22.34 -10.25 8.82
C PHE A 92 21.75 -10.02 7.43
N SER A 93 22.57 -10.18 6.38
CA SER A 93 22.12 -10.10 4.99
C SER A 93 21.04 -11.15 4.68
N ALA A 94 21.22 -12.39 5.13
CA ALA A 94 20.28 -13.49 4.90
C ALA A 94 18.93 -13.25 5.61
N VAL A 95 18.94 -12.88 6.89
CA VAL A 95 17.70 -12.68 7.67
C VAL A 95 16.94 -11.41 7.25
N THR A 96 17.63 -10.39 6.73
CA THR A 96 16.99 -9.15 6.25
C THR A 96 16.67 -9.16 4.76
N ALA A 97 17.04 -10.21 4.01
CA ALA A 97 16.90 -10.27 2.55
C ALA A 97 15.47 -9.98 2.08
N GLU A 98 14.47 -10.62 2.70
CA GLU A 98 13.05 -10.43 2.35
C GLU A 98 12.58 -9.01 2.68
N ALA A 99 12.90 -8.51 3.88
CA ALA A 99 12.56 -7.15 4.30
C ALA A 99 13.18 -6.11 3.36
N ASN A 100 14.43 -6.32 2.92
CA ASN A 100 15.12 -5.49 1.95
C ASN A 100 14.48 -5.57 0.56
N GLN A 101 14.05 -6.75 0.12
CA GLN A 101 13.33 -6.90 -1.14
C GLN A 101 11.98 -6.18 -1.09
N TYR A 102 11.25 -6.30 0.01
CA TYR A 102 10.01 -5.57 0.24
C TYR A 102 10.23 -4.07 0.26
N ALA A 103 11.24 -3.59 1.00
CA ALA A 103 11.62 -2.19 1.03
C ALA A 103 11.89 -1.65 -0.38
N ARG A 104 12.69 -2.37 -1.20
CA ARG A 104 12.95 -1.99 -2.60
C ARG A 104 11.69 -1.83 -3.43
N ARG A 105 10.68 -2.70 -3.23
CA ARG A 105 9.39 -2.61 -3.95
C ARG A 105 8.63 -1.34 -3.58
N ILE A 106 8.62 -0.96 -2.30
CA ILE A 106 7.83 0.19 -1.82
C ILE A 106 8.59 1.51 -1.83
N CYS A 107 9.92 1.49 -1.91
CA CYS A 107 10.78 2.68 -1.81
C CYS A 107 10.42 3.74 -2.83
N ALA A 108 10.18 3.37 -4.09
CA ALA A 108 9.83 4.33 -5.14
C ALA A 108 8.51 5.05 -4.84
N ASP A 109 7.52 4.34 -4.32
CA ASP A 109 6.23 4.91 -3.95
C ASP A 109 6.32 5.77 -2.70
N LEU A 110 7.10 5.36 -1.70
CA LEU A 110 7.35 6.17 -0.51
C LEU A 110 8.10 7.45 -0.85
N ALA A 111 9.10 7.39 -1.76
CA ALA A 111 9.87 8.56 -2.19
C ALA A 111 9.03 9.61 -2.94
N ARG A 112 7.90 9.21 -3.53
CA ARG A 112 6.94 10.14 -4.17
C ARG A 112 6.00 10.81 -3.18
N ARG A 113 5.90 10.29 -1.95
CA ARG A 113 5.00 10.88 -0.95
C ARG A 113 5.57 12.20 -0.48
N PRO A 114 4.74 13.26 -0.41
CA PRO A 114 5.20 14.54 0.11
C PRO A 114 5.70 14.37 1.54
N ASP A 115 6.84 14.98 1.84
CA ASP A 115 7.33 15.02 3.21
C ASP A 115 6.47 15.96 4.08
N GLN A 116 6.73 15.97 5.39
CA GLN A 116 5.98 16.83 6.32
C GLN A 116 6.16 18.32 6.02
N VAL A 117 7.30 18.73 5.46
CA VAL A 117 7.60 20.13 5.14
C VAL A 117 6.76 20.57 3.93
N GLU A 118 6.69 19.74 2.90
CA GLU A 118 5.86 19.94 1.71
C GLU A 118 4.38 19.95 2.06
N LEU A 119 3.92 19.03 2.92
CA LEU A 119 2.54 19.03 3.40
C LEU A 119 2.21 20.31 4.18
N ARG A 120 3.11 20.78 5.05
CA ARG A 120 2.95 22.06 5.75
C ARG A 120 2.88 23.23 4.78
N ARG A 121 3.76 23.27 3.77
CA ARG A 121 3.74 24.31 2.73
C ARG A 121 2.41 24.30 1.96
N LYS A 122 1.90 23.12 1.59
CA LYS A 122 0.59 22.98 0.92
C LYS A 122 -0.58 23.43 1.81
N ARG A 123 -0.46 23.31 3.13
CA ARG A 123 -1.46 23.74 4.11
C ARG A 123 -1.38 25.24 4.45
N GLN A 124 -0.28 25.92 4.11
CA GLN A 124 -0.23 27.37 4.26
C GLN A 124 -1.25 27.99 3.32
N LEU A 125 -2.32 28.53 3.91
CA LEU A 125 -3.36 29.24 3.17
C LEU A 125 -2.70 30.34 2.35
N SER A 126 -3.06 30.40 1.06
CA SER A 126 -2.61 31.52 0.22
C SER A 126 -3.05 32.82 0.88
N PRO A 127 -2.20 33.86 0.88
CA PRO A 127 -2.59 35.16 1.42
C PRO A 127 -3.88 35.62 0.72
N PRO A 128 -4.81 36.27 1.47
CA PRO A 128 -6.04 36.78 0.89
C PRO A 128 -5.74 37.63 -0.35
N ARG A 129 -6.30 37.26 -1.49
CA ARG A 129 -6.15 38.05 -2.71
C ARG A 129 -7.01 39.30 -2.60
N LYS A 130 -6.50 40.43 -3.10
CA LYS A 130 -7.33 41.62 -3.28
C LYS A 130 -8.41 41.30 -4.29
N VAL A 131 -9.66 41.41 -3.85
CA VAL A 131 -10.82 41.29 -4.72
C VAL A 131 -10.99 42.59 -5.49
N VAL A 132 -11.29 42.49 -6.78
CA VAL A 132 -11.63 43.62 -7.64
C VAL A 132 -13.08 43.42 -8.09
N ALA A 133 -13.95 44.38 -7.79
CA ALA A 133 -15.29 44.41 -8.33
C ALA A 133 -15.23 44.79 -9.80
N THR A 134 -15.82 43.98 -10.65
CA THR A 134 -15.93 44.26 -12.08
C THR A 134 -17.21 45.06 -12.33
N SER A 135 -17.20 46.00 -13.28
CA SER A 135 -18.40 46.77 -13.61
C SER A 135 -19.54 45.84 -14.06
N GLY A 136 -20.77 46.13 -13.60
CA GLY A 136 -21.96 45.32 -13.87
C GLY A 136 -22.11 44.06 -13.02
N TRP A 137 -21.15 43.75 -12.13
CA TRP A 137 -21.26 42.63 -11.20
C TRP A 137 -21.86 43.06 -9.86
N PRO A 138 -22.52 42.14 -9.14
CA PRO A 138 -22.96 42.40 -7.78
C PRO A 138 -21.76 42.68 -6.84
N PRO A 139 -21.97 43.43 -5.75
CA PRO A 139 -20.92 43.77 -4.82
C PRO A 139 -20.24 42.52 -4.24
N VAL A 140 -18.91 42.54 -4.13
CA VAL A 140 -18.16 41.35 -3.70
C VAL A 140 -17.77 41.47 -2.24
N ALA A 141 -18.16 40.50 -1.42
CA ALA A 141 -17.81 40.46 -0.01
C ALA A 141 -16.28 40.42 0.19
N ILE A 142 -15.76 41.25 1.10
CA ILE A 142 -14.33 41.38 1.35
C ILE A 142 -13.89 40.31 2.35
N PRO A 143 -13.01 39.36 1.97
CA PRO A 143 -12.51 38.35 2.89
C PRO A 143 -11.79 38.99 4.09
N GLY A 144 -12.14 38.59 5.31
CA GLY A 144 -11.58 39.15 6.55
C GLY A 144 -12.26 40.42 7.07
N ARG A 145 -13.26 40.96 6.36
CA ARG A 145 -14.10 42.07 6.82
C ARG A 145 -15.59 41.73 6.67
N PRO A 146 -16.16 40.86 7.55
CA PRO A 146 -17.57 40.51 7.47
C PRO A 146 -18.46 41.76 7.52
N GLY A 147 -19.48 41.81 6.66
CA GLY A 147 -20.37 42.96 6.49
C GLY A 147 -19.87 44.05 5.53
N TRP A 148 -18.64 43.95 5.00
CA TRP A 148 -18.11 44.88 4.00
C TRP A 148 -18.07 44.27 2.60
N TYR A 149 -18.47 45.06 1.62
CA TYR A 149 -18.54 44.68 0.21
C TYR A 149 -17.78 45.70 -0.64
N ARG A 150 -17.11 45.20 -1.67
CA ARG A 150 -16.44 46.02 -2.68
C ARG A 150 -17.37 46.22 -3.88
N HIS A 151 -17.60 47.47 -4.21
CA HIS A 151 -18.42 47.95 -5.32
C HIS A 151 -17.52 48.49 -6.44
N CYS A 152 -18.00 48.41 -7.68
CA CYS A 152 -17.40 49.12 -8.80
C CYS A 152 -18.23 50.40 -9.01
N GLY A 153 -17.61 51.56 -8.77
CA GLY A 153 -18.24 52.87 -8.98
C GLY A 153 -18.44 53.18 -10.47
N PRO A 154 -19.21 54.24 -10.79
CA PRO A 154 -19.58 54.60 -12.16
C PRO A 154 -18.36 54.91 -13.05
N ASN A 155 -17.23 55.36 -12.50
CA ASN A 155 -16.01 55.62 -13.26
C ASN A 155 -14.99 54.47 -13.15
N GLY A 156 -15.41 53.30 -12.67
CA GLY A 156 -14.56 52.12 -12.49
C GLY A 156 -13.77 52.10 -11.18
N GLU A 157 -13.96 53.09 -10.29
CA GLU A 157 -13.31 53.10 -8.98
C GLU A 157 -13.78 51.93 -8.10
N GLN A 158 -12.92 51.50 -7.17
CA GLN A 158 -13.22 50.42 -6.23
C GLN A 158 -13.61 51.04 -4.88
N ILE A 159 -14.86 50.88 -4.47
CA ILE A 159 -15.41 51.49 -3.25
C ILE A 159 -15.81 50.40 -2.26
N ASP A 160 -15.33 50.48 -1.02
CA ASP A 160 -15.71 49.56 0.04
C ASP A 160 -16.86 50.15 0.86
N LEU A 161 -18.00 49.47 0.89
CA LEU A 161 -19.19 49.91 1.62
C LEU A 161 -19.73 48.80 2.54
N PRO A 162 -20.31 49.15 3.71
CA PRO A 162 -20.93 48.18 4.62
C PRO A 162 -22.35 47.78 4.17
N THR A 163 -22.60 47.68 2.88
CA THR A 163 -23.88 47.26 2.29
C THR A 163 -23.65 46.40 1.05
N ASN A 164 -24.55 45.44 0.83
CA ASN A 164 -24.56 44.57 -0.35
C ASN A 164 -25.46 45.13 -1.46
N GLU A 165 -26.05 46.30 -1.27
CA GLU A 165 -26.94 46.89 -2.26
C GLU A 165 -26.13 47.48 -3.42
N PRO A 166 -26.40 47.09 -4.68
CA PRO A 166 -25.69 47.64 -5.83
C PRO A 166 -25.86 49.15 -5.86
N GLN A 167 -24.74 49.87 -5.90
CA GLN A 167 -24.72 51.32 -6.11
C GLN A 167 -25.16 51.58 -7.55
N THR A 168 -26.47 51.66 -7.76
CA THR A 168 -27.07 52.02 -9.04
C THR A 168 -26.60 53.44 -9.34
N GLY A 169 -25.58 53.56 -10.20
CA GLY A 169 -25.22 54.84 -10.79
C GLY A 169 -26.49 55.48 -11.32
N GLN A 170 -26.74 56.71 -10.88
CA GLN A 170 -27.90 57.49 -11.29
C GLN A 170 -28.02 57.45 -12.81
N GLU A 171 -29.26 57.26 -13.26
CA GLU A 171 -29.72 57.44 -14.63
C GLU A 171 -29.00 58.64 -15.25
N THR A 172 -28.23 58.38 -16.32
CA THR A 172 -27.72 59.45 -17.17
C THR A 172 -28.94 59.99 -17.95
N PRO A 173 -29.40 61.23 -17.74
CA PRO A 173 -30.46 61.78 -18.55
C PRO A 173 -29.86 62.23 -19.89
N ALA A 174 -30.46 61.77 -20.99
CA ALA A 174 -30.39 62.43 -22.29
C ALA A 174 -31.79 62.45 -22.88
#